data_AF-A0A3M2DR00-F1
#
_entry.id   AF-A0A3M2DR00-F1
#
_cell.length_a   1.000
_cell.length_b   1.000
_cell.length_c   1.000
_cell.angle_alpha   90.00
_cell.angle_beta   90.00
_cell.angle_gamma   90.00
#
_symmetry.space_group_name_H-M   'P 1'
#
loop_
_entity.id
_entity.type
_entity.pdbx_description
1 polymer ?
#
loop_
_entity_poly.entity_id
_entity_poly.type
_entity_poly.pdbx_seq_one_letter_code
_entity_poly.pdbx_strand_id
1 'polypeptide(L)' 'MAEHKHGTMDIQEHEKTYHGFIKALVYAVAIVIAVLIFLAIFNS' A
#
# COMPACT_ATOMS: atom_id res chain seq x y z
N MET A 1 -4.64 -34.11 12.66
CA MET A 1 -4.45 -33.12 11.59
C MET A 1 -5.83 -32.57 11.29
N ALA A 2 -6.17 -31.35 11.74
CA ALA A 2 -7.48 -30.79 11.43
C ALA A 2 -7.58 -30.63 9.91
N GLU A 3 -8.61 -31.22 9.28
CA GLU A 3 -8.85 -31.07 7.85
C GLU A 3 -9.09 -29.59 7.54
N HIS A 4 -8.13 -28.95 6.87
CA HIS A 4 -8.29 -27.60 6.38
C HIS A 4 -9.14 -27.63 5.10
N LYS A 5 -10.32 -27.01 5.13
CA LYS A 5 -11.12 -26.80 3.92
C LYS A 5 -10.51 -25.64 3.13
N HIS A 6 -10.09 -25.95 1.91
CA HIS A 6 -9.53 -24.94 1.01
C HIS A 6 -10.53 -23.77 0.83
N GLY A 7 -10.03 -22.54 0.95
CA GLY A 7 -10.84 -21.33 0.80
C GLY A 7 -11.63 -20.90 2.04
N THR A 8 -11.57 -21.64 3.15
CA THR A 8 -12.23 -21.25 4.42
C THR A 8 -11.24 -20.71 5.45
N MET A 9 -10.02 -20.38 5.03
CA MET A 9 -9.04 -19.73 5.90
C MET A 9 -9.53 -18.33 6.24
N ASP A 10 -9.40 -17.92 7.50
CA ASP A 10 -9.59 -16.53 7.89
C ASP A 10 -8.51 -15.65 7.23
N ILE A 11 -8.95 -14.63 6.49
CA ILE A 11 -8.07 -13.71 5.75
C ILE A 11 -8.07 -12.27 6.31
N GLN A 12 -8.64 -12.02 7.50
CA GLN A 12 -8.75 -10.67 8.06
C GLN A 12 -7.40 -9.92 8.13
N GLU A 13 -6.31 -10.60 8.51
CA GLU A 13 -4.97 -9.98 8.53
C GLU A 13 -4.42 -9.70 7.12
N HIS A 14 -4.75 -10.52 6.12
CA HIS A 14 -4.36 -10.29 4.74
C HIS A 14 -5.06 -9.06 4.16
N GLU A 15 -6.37 -8.92 4.41
CA GLU A 15 -7.15 -7.74 4.02
C GLU A 15 -6.58 -6.47 4.66
N LYS A 16 -6.37 -6.49 5.98
CA LYS A 16 -5.78 -5.36 6.71
C LYS A 16 -4.40 -4.96 6.17
N THR A 17 -3.57 -5.94 5.85
CA THR A 17 -2.25 -5.72 5.24
C THR A 17 -2.39 -5.07 3.86
N TYR A 18 -3.32 -5.53 3.02
CA TYR A 18 -3.58 -4.94 1.72
C TYR A 18 -4.05 -3.49 1.84
N HIS A 19 -4.97 -3.19 2.75
CA HIS A 19 -5.39 -1.81 3.02
C HIS A 19 -4.21 -0.93 3.48
N GLY A 20 -3.33 -1.45 4.34
CA GLY A 20 -2.10 -0.78 4.75
C GLY A 20 -1.15 -0.51 3.57
N PHE A 21 -0.95 -1.51 2.70
CA PHE A 21 -0.12 -1.40 1.50
C PHE A 21 -0.63 -0.32 0.54
N ILE A 22 -1.95 -0.28 0.28
CA ILE A 22 -2.54 0.75 -0.59
C ILE A 22 -2.32 2.15 0.00
N LYS A 23 -2.52 2.33 1.31
CA LYS A 23 -2.23 3.63 1.96
C LYS A 23 -0.76 4.01 1.81
N ALA A 24 0.16 3.08 2.04
CA ALA A 24 1.60 3.34 1.88
C ALA A 24 1.97 3.76 0.44
N LEU A 25 1.38 3.11 -0.57
CA LEU A 25 1.56 3.49 -1.97
C LEU A 25 1.04 4.90 -2.27
N VAL A 26 -0.15 5.26 -1.75
CA VAL A 26 -0.71 6.61 -1.92
C VAL A 26 0.23 7.66 -1.35
N TYR A 27 0.76 7.44 -0.13
CA TYR A 27 1.73 8.37 0.47
C TYR A 27 3.04 8.43 -0.33
N ALA A 28 3.55 7.29 -0.81
CA ALA A 28 4.76 7.26 -1.63
C ALA A 28 4.59 8.08 -2.93
N VAL A 29 3.47 7.89 -3.65
CA VAL A 29 3.17 8.64 -4.86
C VAL A 29 3.01 10.13 -4.56
N ALA A 30 2.32 10.49 -3.48
CA ALA A 30 2.16 11.89 -3.07
C ALA A 30 3.52 12.57 -2.78
N ILE A 31 4.43 11.87 -2.10
CA ILE A 31 5.78 12.37 -1.82
C ILE A 31 6.57 12.55 -3.13
N VAL A 32 6.52 11.57 -4.03
CA VAL A 32 7.20 11.67 -5.34
C VAL A 32 6.70 12.89 -6.11
N ILE A 33 5.38 13.11 -6.18
CA ILE A 33 4.80 14.28 -6.83
C ILE A 33 5.25 15.58 -6.15
N ALA A 34 5.25 15.64 -4.81
CA ALA A 34 5.70 16.82 -4.07
C ALA A 34 7.17 17.16 -4.37
N VAL A 35 8.04 16.14 -4.43
CA VAL A 35 9.45 16.31 -4.79
C VAL A 35 9.60 16.79 -6.24
N LEU A 36 8.83 16.22 -7.18
CA LEU A 36 8.86 16.66 -8.59
C LEU A 36 8.41 18.12 -8.74
N ILE A 37 7.36 18.53 -8.03
CA ILE A 37 6.91 19.94 -8.01
C ILE A 37 7.99 20.84 -7.42
N PHE A 38 8.61 20.44 -6.30
CA PHE A 38 9.70 21.19 -5.71
C PHE A 38 10.86 21.37 -6.69
N LEU A 39 11.32 20.29 -7.33
CA LEU A 39 12.38 20.37 -8.34
C LEU A 39 11.98 21.25 -9.52
N ALA A 40 10.75 21.19 -10.01
CA ALA A 40 10.29 22.04 -11.10
C ALA A 40 10.32 23.54 -10.75
N ILE A 41 10.07 23.91 -9.50
CA ILE A 41 10.11 25.30 -9.05
C ILE A 41 11.56 25.77 -8.88
N PHE A 42 12.38 24.99 -8.17
CA PHE A 42 13.71 25.43 -7.72
C PHE A 42 14.86 25.07 -8.66
N ASN A 43 14.64 24.14 -9.59
CA ASN A 43 15.61 23.68 -10.59
C ASN A 43 15.03 23.89 -12.01
N SER A 44 14.38 25.04 -12.21
CA SER A 44 13.95 25.52 -13.53
C SER A 44 15.07 26.20 -14.29
#